data_AF-A0A077ZRA8-F1
#
_entry.id   AF-A0A077ZRA8-F1
#
_cell.length_a   1.000
_cell.length_b   1.000
_cell.length_c   1.000
_cell.angle_alpha   90.00
_cell.angle_beta   90.00
_cell.angle_gamma   90.00
#
_symmetry.space_group_name_H-M   'P 1'
#
loop_
_entity.id
_entity.type
_entity.pdbx_description
1 polymer ?
#
loop_
_entity_poly.entity_id
_entity_poly.type
_entity_poly.pdbx_seq_one_letter_code
_entity_poly.pdbx_strand_id
1 'polypeptide(L)'
;MVSNFVELKKFATGVIEVVQYHVDIGSDKVKLTRDDKRSIFWKLVKKNRKVFTKPFSVAYDGEALLFSKEPLPIKENAAFESEMNVQVLRSNRPIEVKVSIRKSGSVKLIFKDQKSGVGLSPDSEQSPIQVVDVILAQGRACTLVSRAERFCVVGNSAYEIPARSGVNLKLGVELWRGLFTSARVGEGYRPMVNIDVSHAAFYRPQSVLNYICDVLNADRSPPRYSVDQIQSNTRLSDGELKIIGRAVKGLRVTVTHRPCKAQYRIIGIAADASRQVFTLRDGRELTVADYFRESYVALRYPRMPVLQAGSKNRSIYLPVEVCNVAEKQRYGAGKLTGFQTTLVIRQCAMDAPTRLRMCMEMMHRANLENDEFLKEFGLDIARTFVEVPGRVLPPPKLEYKRGNRSAVVEPSNGTWQMRDVQFFQGGDCLNFS
;
A
#
# COMPACT_ATOMS: atom_id res chain seq x y z
N MET A 1 -6.90 29.69 -10.06
CA MET A 1 -6.69 28.70 -8.97
C MET A 1 -5.67 27.68 -9.43
N VAL A 2 -4.91 27.10 -8.51
CA VAL A 2 -3.95 26.03 -8.85
C VAL A 2 -4.59 24.69 -8.51
N SER A 3 -4.65 23.79 -9.49
CA SER A 3 -5.10 22.40 -9.26
C SER A 3 -3.92 21.53 -8.83
N ASN A 4 -4.16 20.30 -8.38
CA ASN A 4 -3.10 19.31 -8.16
C ASN A 4 -2.92 18.38 -9.38
N PHE A 5 -3.33 18.83 -10.56
CA PHE A 5 -3.11 18.14 -11.82
C PHE A 5 -1.87 18.65 -12.53
N VAL A 6 -1.13 17.75 -13.16
CA VAL A 6 -0.06 18.07 -14.12
C VAL A 6 -0.44 17.49 -15.48
N GLU A 7 -0.06 18.16 -16.57
CA GLU A 7 -0.34 17.66 -17.91
C GLU A 7 0.52 16.42 -18.23
N LEU A 8 -0.10 15.39 -18.83
CA LEU A 8 0.63 14.28 -19.43
C LEU A 8 1.05 14.71 -20.83
N LYS A 9 2.33 14.98 -21.01
CA LYS A 9 2.88 15.39 -22.30
C LYS A 9 3.13 14.17 -23.16
N LYS A 10 2.85 14.31 -24.45
CA LYS A 10 3.19 13.32 -25.47
C LYS A 10 4.22 13.95 -26.40
N PHE A 11 5.38 13.32 -26.53
CA PHE A 11 6.41 13.75 -27.49
C PHE A 11 6.57 12.78 -28.65
N ALA A 12 5.90 11.61 -28.62
CA ALA A 12 5.85 10.72 -29.78
C ALA A 12 5.13 11.40 -30.97
N THR A 13 5.78 11.37 -32.13
CA THR A 13 5.18 11.78 -33.41
C THR A 13 4.17 10.71 -33.86
N GLY A 14 2.87 11.02 -33.86
CA GLY A 14 1.81 10.08 -34.27
C GLY A 14 1.04 9.42 -33.12
N VAL A 15 0.04 8.60 -33.41
CA VAL A 15 -0.78 7.91 -32.38
C VAL A 15 0.08 6.88 -31.64
N ILE A 16 0.03 6.88 -30.31
CA ILE A 16 0.65 5.80 -29.52
C ILE A 16 -0.37 4.66 -29.45
N GLU A 17 -0.03 3.52 -30.03
CA GLU A 17 -0.77 2.27 -29.89
C GLU A 17 0.08 1.29 -29.10
N VAL A 18 -0.50 0.70 -28.06
CA VAL A 18 0.16 -0.33 -27.23
C VAL A 18 -0.50 -1.66 -27.46
N VAL A 19 0.28 -2.73 -27.37
CA VAL A 19 -0.23 -4.10 -27.44
C VAL A 19 -0.57 -4.58 -26.04
N GLN A 20 -1.78 -5.13 -25.88
CA GLN A 20 -2.26 -5.67 -24.62
C GLN A 20 -2.07 -7.18 -24.58
N TYR A 21 -1.65 -7.67 -23.40
CA TYR A 21 -1.49 -9.09 -23.09
C TYR A 21 -2.19 -9.43 -21.79
N HIS A 22 -2.72 -10.65 -21.71
CA HIS A 22 -3.16 -11.28 -20.48
C HIS A 22 -2.02 -12.12 -19.90
N VAL A 23 -1.70 -11.89 -18.63
CA VAL A 23 -0.65 -12.58 -17.87
C VAL A 23 -1.29 -13.43 -16.80
N ASP A 24 -0.98 -14.73 -16.79
CA ASP A 24 -1.33 -15.63 -15.70
C ASP A 24 -0.07 -16.10 -14.98
N ILE A 25 -0.05 -15.94 -13.66
CA ILE A 25 1.07 -16.36 -12.78
C ILE A 25 0.46 -17.15 -11.62
N GLY A 26 0.67 -18.46 -11.65
CA GLY A 26 0.04 -19.41 -10.74
C GLY A 26 1.04 -20.34 -10.05
N SER A 27 0.69 -20.82 -8.86
CA SER A 27 1.39 -21.89 -8.16
C SER A 27 0.42 -22.75 -7.38
N ASP A 28 0.59 -24.07 -7.45
CA ASP A 28 -0.23 -25.04 -6.73
C ASP A 28 0.09 -25.09 -5.23
N LYS A 29 1.24 -24.54 -4.82
CA LYS A 29 1.75 -24.64 -3.44
C LYS A 29 1.34 -23.47 -2.56
N VAL A 30 1.31 -22.25 -3.11
CA VAL A 30 1.09 -21.02 -2.35
C VAL A 30 0.32 -20.01 -3.19
N LYS A 31 -0.75 -19.44 -2.63
CA LYS A 31 -1.45 -18.30 -3.23
C LYS A 31 -0.51 -17.10 -3.36
N LEU A 32 -0.24 -16.61 -4.56
CA LEU A 32 0.63 -15.46 -4.82
C LEU A 32 -0.08 -14.13 -4.51
N THR A 33 0.67 -13.11 -4.08
CA THR A 33 0.20 -11.73 -3.89
C THR A 33 0.58 -10.94 -5.12
N ARG A 34 -0.03 -9.77 -5.29
CA ARG A 34 0.37 -8.81 -6.33
C ARG A 34 1.88 -8.54 -6.32
N ASP A 35 2.50 -8.39 -5.15
CA ASP A 35 3.95 -8.17 -5.05
C ASP A 35 4.79 -9.41 -5.41
N ASP A 36 4.31 -10.62 -5.06
CA ASP A 36 4.97 -11.85 -5.52
C ASP A 36 4.90 -11.96 -7.06
N LYS A 37 3.71 -11.74 -7.64
CA LYS A 37 3.49 -11.74 -9.09
C LYS A 37 4.38 -10.71 -9.81
N ARG A 38 4.46 -9.47 -9.32
CA ARG A 38 5.37 -8.43 -9.83
C ARG A 38 6.83 -8.88 -9.80
N SER A 39 7.31 -9.36 -8.65
CA SER A 39 8.69 -9.84 -8.50
C SER A 39 8.99 -11.00 -9.44
N ILE A 40 8.06 -11.94 -9.62
CA ILE A 40 8.20 -13.08 -10.53
C ILE A 40 8.24 -12.60 -11.98
N PHE A 41 7.32 -11.73 -12.39
CA PHE A 41 7.27 -11.16 -13.73
C PHE A 41 8.58 -10.45 -14.09
N TRP A 42 9.12 -9.59 -13.22
CA TRP A 42 10.36 -8.88 -13.53
C TRP A 42 11.59 -9.78 -13.53
N LYS A 43 11.59 -10.88 -12.76
CA LYS A 43 12.60 -11.95 -12.89
C LYS A 43 12.48 -12.67 -14.24
N LEU A 44 11.27 -12.95 -14.70
CA LEU A 44 11.00 -13.55 -16.02
C LEU A 44 11.53 -12.65 -17.14
N VAL A 45 11.21 -11.34 -17.09
CA VAL A 45 11.68 -10.32 -18.04
C VAL A 45 13.21 -10.31 -18.10
N LYS A 46 13.87 -10.28 -16.93
CA LYS A 46 15.35 -10.30 -16.84
C LYS A 46 15.97 -11.58 -17.44
N LYS A 47 15.31 -12.74 -17.27
CA LYS A 47 15.79 -14.05 -17.76
C LYS A 47 15.57 -14.23 -19.27
N ASN A 48 14.50 -13.68 -19.83
CA ASN A 48 14.08 -13.92 -21.22
C ASN A 48 14.35 -12.70 -22.12
N ARG A 49 15.60 -12.25 -22.19
CA ARG A 49 16.01 -11.06 -22.97
C ARG A 49 15.70 -11.12 -24.47
N LYS A 50 15.56 -12.33 -25.03
CA LYS A 50 15.14 -12.53 -26.43
C LYS A 50 13.67 -12.16 -26.67
N VAL A 51 12.82 -12.32 -25.65
CA VAL A 51 11.40 -11.95 -25.69
C VAL A 51 11.22 -10.50 -25.28
N PHE A 52 11.90 -10.09 -24.22
CA PHE A 52 11.83 -8.73 -23.67
C PHE A 52 13.12 -7.96 -24.00
N THR A 53 13.31 -7.65 -25.28
CA THR A 53 14.50 -6.94 -25.78
C THR A 53 14.65 -5.53 -25.20
N LYS A 54 13.51 -4.88 -24.91
CA LYS A 54 13.43 -3.57 -24.24
C LYS A 54 12.57 -3.67 -22.97
N PRO A 55 13.13 -3.99 -21.80
CA PRO A 55 12.37 -4.17 -20.56
C PRO A 55 11.54 -2.96 -20.14
N PHE A 56 11.96 -1.74 -20.49
CA PHE A 56 11.23 -0.51 -20.17
C PHE A 56 10.10 -0.20 -21.16
N SER A 57 9.98 -0.94 -22.26
CA SER A 57 8.87 -0.81 -23.22
C SER A 57 7.68 -1.70 -22.86
N VAL A 58 7.68 -2.29 -21.65
CA VAL A 58 6.58 -3.10 -21.13
C VAL A 58 6.13 -2.60 -19.76
N ALA A 59 4.83 -2.64 -19.49
CA ALA A 59 4.24 -2.18 -18.24
C ALA A 59 3.26 -3.23 -17.72
N TYR A 60 3.54 -3.79 -16.54
CA TYR A 60 2.74 -4.85 -15.92
C TYR A 60 1.99 -4.32 -14.70
N ASP A 61 0.69 -4.56 -14.62
CA ASP A 61 -0.15 -4.10 -13.50
C ASP A 61 0.17 -4.85 -12.17
N GLY A 62 0.82 -6.02 -12.25
CA GLY A 62 1.11 -6.87 -11.11
C GLY A 62 0.08 -7.98 -10.87
N GLU A 63 -0.96 -8.06 -11.69
CA GLU A 63 -2.04 -9.01 -11.53
C GLU A 63 -2.29 -9.82 -12.82
N ALA A 64 -2.78 -9.17 -13.88
CA ALA A 64 -3.22 -9.84 -15.10
C ALA A 64 -2.97 -9.06 -16.42
N LEU A 65 -2.75 -7.74 -16.37
CA LEU A 65 -2.60 -6.92 -17.56
C LEU A 65 -1.15 -6.51 -17.80
N LEU A 66 -0.68 -6.77 -19.00
CA LEU A 66 0.62 -6.34 -19.50
C LEU A 66 0.41 -5.53 -20.78
N PHE A 67 1.07 -4.38 -20.86
CA PHE A 67 1.11 -3.56 -22.07
C PHE A 67 2.53 -3.51 -22.59
N SER A 68 2.71 -3.56 -23.91
CA SER A 68 3.99 -3.28 -24.55
C SER A 68 3.83 -2.23 -25.63
N LYS A 69 4.85 -1.39 -25.81
CA LYS A 69 4.87 -0.42 -26.90
C LYS A 69 4.92 -1.10 -28.27
N GLU A 70 5.82 -2.06 -28.41
CA GLU A 70 5.97 -2.88 -29.62
C GLU A 70 5.50 -4.32 -29.33
N PRO A 71 4.95 -5.04 -30.31
CA PRO A 71 4.57 -6.43 -30.12
C PRO A 71 5.75 -7.29 -29.63
N LEU A 72 5.56 -8.00 -28.52
CA LEU A 72 6.45 -9.08 -28.10
C LEU A 72 6.48 -10.18 -29.18
N PRO A 73 7.60 -10.93 -29.34
CA PRO A 73 7.74 -11.99 -30.32
C PRO A 73 6.95 -13.26 -29.92
N ILE A 74 5.64 -13.11 -29.78
CA ILE A 74 4.64 -14.14 -29.47
C ILE A 74 3.72 -14.22 -30.68
N LYS A 75 3.58 -15.41 -31.27
CA LYS A 75 2.72 -15.61 -32.45
C LYS A 75 1.26 -15.30 -32.11
N GLU A 76 0.48 -14.86 -33.11
CA GLU A 76 -0.98 -14.74 -32.97
C GLU A 76 -1.57 -16.09 -32.51
N ASN A 77 -2.47 -16.05 -31.53
CA ASN A 77 -3.09 -17.20 -30.87
C ASN A 77 -2.14 -18.15 -30.09
N ALA A 78 -0.87 -17.78 -29.88
CA ALA A 78 0.05 -18.53 -29.03
C ALA A 78 0.17 -17.90 -27.63
N ALA A 79 0.63 -18.72 -26.68
CA ALA A 79 1.08 -18.26 -25.36
C ALA A 79 2.60 -18.34 -25.29
N PHE A 80 3.24 -17.34 -24.68
CA PHE A 80 4.57 -17.52 -24.11
C PHE A 80 4.40 -18.19 -22.75
N GLU A 81 4.96 -19.38 -22.59
CA GLU A 81 4.91 -20.14 -21.34
C GLU A 81 6.30 -20.31 -20.74
N SER A 82 6.40 -20.18 -19.41
CA SER A 82 7.65 -20.38 -18.70
C SER A 82 7.40 -20.91 -17.29
N GLU A 83 8.20 -21.89 -16.91
CA GLU A 83 8.24 -22.40 -15.54
C GLU A 83 9.46 -21.83 -14.82
N MET A 84 9.24 -21.34 -13.60
CA MET A 84 10.28 -20.73 -12.79
C MET A 84 10.26 -21.28 -11.37
N ASN A 85 11.42 -21.72 -10.90
CA ASN A 85 11.64 -21.98 -9.48
C ASN A 85 12.03 -20.67 -8.78
N VAL A 86 11.14 -20.18 -7.90
CA VAL A 86 11.27 -18.89 -7.25
C VAL A 86 11.09 -18.99 -5.74
N GLN A 87 11.93 -18.26 -5.01
CA GLN A 87 11.72 -18.02 -3.59
C GLN A 87 10.73 -16.88 -3.40
N VAL A 88 9.56 -17.17 -2.81
CA VAL A 88 8.54 -16.18 -2.41
C VAL A 88 8.58 -15.95 -0.90
N LEU A 89 8.04 -14.82 -0.44
CA LEU A 89 8.07 -14.48 0.99
C LEU A 89 7.23 -15.45 1.83
N ARG A 90 6.19 -16.08 1.29
CA ARG A 90 5.27 -16.96 2.05
C ARG A 90 5.61 -18.44 2.00
N SER A 91 6.79 -18.78 1.50
CA SER A 91 7.33 -20.15 1.50
C SER A 91 8.72 -20.16 2.11
N ASN A 92 9.08 -21.22 2.82
CA ASN A 92 10.44 -21.44 3.33
C ASN A 92 11.37 -22.10 2.30
N ARG A 93 10.81 -22.58 1.19
CA ARG A 93 11.52 -23.22 0.09
C ARG A 93 11.13 -22.57 -1.24
N PRO A 94 11.99 -22.65 -2.26
CA PRO A 94 11.59 -22.30 -3.61
C PRO A 94 10.34 -23.08 -4.02
N ILE A 95 9.44 -22.39 -4.71
CA ILE A 95 8.23 -22.98 -5.30
C ILE A 95 8.34 -22.86 -6.81
N GLU A 96 7.71 -23.82 -7.47
CA GLU A 96 7.52 -23.78 -8.91
C GLU A 96 6.31 -22.88 -9.21
N VAL A 97 6.49 -22.02 -10.20
CA VAL A 97 5.48 -21.07 -10.67
C VAL A 97 5.40 -21.19 -12.19
N LYS A 98 4.17 -21.30 -12.69
CA LYS A 98 3.87 -21.28 -14.12
C LYS A 98 3.47 -19.87 -14.52
N VAL A 99 4.09 -19.36 -15.59
CA VAL A 99 3.77 -18.05 -16.17
C VAL A 99 3.31 -18.25 -17.61
N SER A 100 2.16 -17.69 -17.95
CA SER A 100 1.61 -17.65 -19.32
C SER A 100 1.32 -16.21 -19.73
N ILE A 101 1.76 -15.81 -20.93
CA ILE A 101 1.52 -14.49 -21.50
C ILE A 101 0.90 -14.66 -22.88
N ARG A 102 -0.31 -14.14 -23.08
CA ARG A 102 -1.07 -14.25 -24.33
C ARG A 102 -1.48 -12.86 -24.81
N LYS A 103 -1.31 -12.57 -26.10
CA LYS A 103 -1.81 -11.33 -26.70
C LYS A 103 -3.34 -11.31 -26.58
N SER A 104 -3.91 -10.20 -26.12
CA SER A 104 -5.35 -10.05 -25.88
C SER A 104 -5.97 -8.85 -26.60
N GLY A 105 -5.18 -7.93 -27.16
CA GLY A 105 -5.69 -6.82 -27.97
C GLY A 105 -4.66 -5.73 -28.22
N SER A 106 -5.14 -4.54 -28.60
CA SER A 106 -4.36 -3.31 -28.63
C SER A 106 -5.18 -2.15 -28.06
N VAL A 107 -4.49 -1.13 -27.52
CA VAL A 107 -5.10 0.08 -26.98
C VAL A 107 -4.41 1.29 -27.59
N LYS A 108 -5.18 2.19 -28.19
CA LYS A 108 -4.67 3.47 -28.70
C LYS A 108 -4.80 4.52 -27.61
N LEU A 109 -3.71 5.21 -27.28
CA LEU A 109 -3.70 6.31 -26.32
C LEU A 109 -4.28 7.58 -26.97
N ILE A 110 -5.59 7.56 -27.17
CA ILE A 110 -6.39 8.64 -27.73
C ILE A 110 -7.44 8.99 -26.68
N PHE A 111 -7.63 10.28 -26.43
CA PHE A 111 -8.59 10.79 -25.44
C PHE A 111 -9.70 11.65 -26.06
N LYS A 112 -9.62 11.89 -27.38
CA LYS A 112 -10.66 12.57 -28.19
C LYS A 112 -10.92 11.82 -29.47
N ASP A 113 -12.17 11.78 -29.90
CA ASP A 113 -12.51 11.30 -31.23
C ASP A 113 -11.92 12.24 -32.30
N GLN A 114 -11.14 11.68 -33.22
CA GLN A 114 -10.42 12.48 -34.21
C GLN A 114 -11.35 13.09 -35.27
N LYS A 115 -12.54 12.53 -35.49
CA LYS A 115 -13.46 12.96 -36.54
C LYS A 115 -14.43 14.04 -36.06
N SER A 116 -15.07 13.80 -34.92
CA SER A 116 -16.05 14.69 -34.31
C SER A 116 -15.42 15.78 -33.44
N GLY A 117 -14.18 15.57 -32.98
CA GLY A 117 -13.53 16.44 -32.00
C GLY A 117 -14.14 16.34 -30.59
N VAL A 118 -15.14 15.46 -30.40
CA VAL A 118 -15.81 15.20 -29.13
C VAL A 118 -15.05 14.11 -28.36
N GLY A 119 -15.32 14.00 -27.07
CA GLY A 119 -14.73 13.00 -26.20
C GLY A 119 -15.13 11.60 -26.60
N LEU A 120 -14.29 10.65 -26.23
CA LEU A 120 -14.64 9.24 -26.35
C LEU A 120 -15.78 8.91 -25.37
N SER A 121 -16.51 7.83 -25.65
CA SER A 121 -17.44 7.29 -24.66
C SER A 121 -16.67 6.93 -23.38
N PRO A 122 -17.30 6.99 -22.18
CA PRO A 122 -16.62 6.66 -20.93
C PRO A 122 -15.91 5.31 -20.98
N ASP A 123 -16.53 4.27 -21.55
CA ASP A 123 -15.93 2.94 -21.69
C ASP A 123 -14.70 2.93 -22.60
N SER A 124 -14.71 3.73 -23.67
CA SER A 124 -13.58 3.88 -24.59
C SER A 124 -12.42 4.69 -23.98
N GLU A 125 -12.73 5.59 -23.05
CA GLU A 125 -11.73 6.42 -22.35
C GLU A 125 -11.02 5.65 -21.21
N GLN A 126 -11.71 4.69 -20.57
CA GLN A 126 -11.15 3.90 -19.46
C GLN A 126 -9.89 3.13 -19.85
N SER A 127 -9.87 2.49 -21.03
CA SER A 127 -8.74 1.67 -21.45
C SER A 127 -7.44 2.48 -21.60
N PRO A 128 -7.40 3.61 -22.35
CA PRO A 128 -6.24 4.50 -22.37
C PRO A 128 -5.80 5.01 -20.99
N ILE A 129 -6.76 5.39 -20.13
CA ILE A 129 -6.47 5.83 -18.76
C ILE A 129 -5.77 4.70 -17.97
N GLN A 130 -6.27 3.47 -18.07
CA GLN A 130 -5.70 2.31 -17.39
C GLN A 130 -4.27 2.03 -17.87
N VAL A 131 -4.00 2.13 -19.18
CA VAL A 131 -2.63 1.98 -19.71
C VAL A 131 -1.70 3.01 -19.08
N VAL A 132 -2.10 4.28 -19.06
CA VAL A 132 -1.27 5.35 -18.49
C VAL A 132 -1.05 5.13 -16.98
N ASP A 133 -2.09 4.73 -16.23
CA ASP A 133 -1.97 4.39 -14.80
C ASP A 133 -0.95 3.26 -14.57
N VAL A 134 -0.99 2.22 -15.40
CA VAL A 134 -0.05 1.10 -15.31
C VAL A 134 1.36 1.53 -15.67
N ILE A 135 1.57 2.36 -16.70
CA ILE A 135 2.89 2.91 -17.07
C ILE A 135 3.43 3.78 -15.93
N LEU A 136 2.64 4.73 -15.42
CA LEU A 136 3.02 5.62 -14.34
C LEU A 136 3.52 4.82 -13.13
N ALA A 137 2.87 3.71 -12.78
CA ALA A 137 3.24 2.90 -11.62
C ALA A 137 4.64 2.24 -11.75
N GLN A 138 5.14 1.99 -12.96
CA GLN A 138 6.29 1.12 -13.18
C GLN A 138 7.59 1.61 -12.55
N GLY A 139 7.94 2.89 -12.65
CA GLY A 139 9.20 3.42 -12.09
C GLY A 139 9.35 3.22 -10.58
N ARG A 140 8.25 2.91 -9.86
CA ARG A 140 8.22 2.68 -8.41
C ARG A 140 7.88 1.23 -8.03
N ALA A 141 7.41 0.42 -8.98
CA ALA A 141 6.98 -0.97 -8.76
C ALA A 141 7.91 -2.00 -9.44
N CYS A 142 8.63 -1.61 -10.49
CA CYS A 142 9.51 -2.50 -11.24
C CYS A 142 10.80 -2.80 -10.48
N THR A 143 11.06 -4.07 -10.18
CA THR A 143 12.26 -4.49 -9.43
C THR A 143 13.56 -4.42 -10.24
N LEU A 144 13.50 -4.05 -11.52
CA LEU A 144 14.68 -3.73 -12.33
C LEU A 144 15.15 -2.28 -12.10
N VAL A 145 14.28 -1.41 -11.58
CA VAL A 145 14.62 -0.03 -11.22
C VAL A 145 15.10 0.01 -9.77
N SER A 146 16.35 0.40 -9.55
CA SER A 146 16.97 0.44 -8.21
C SER A 146 16.16 1.24 -7.18
N ARG A 147 15.53 2.33 -7.61
CA ARG A 147 14.71 3.19 -6.74
C ARG A 147 13.41 2.54 -6.28
N ALA A 148 12.89 1.52 -6.96
CA ALA A 148 11.65 0.83 -6.58
C ALA A 148 11.75 0.20 -5.18
N GLU A 149 12.96 -0.16 -4.72
CA GLU A 149 13.17 -0.72 -3.39
C GLU A 149 12.79 0.25 -2.26
N ARG A 150 12.88 1.56 -2.51
CA ARG A 150 12.52 2.66 -1.57
C ARG A 150 11.02 2.86 -1.42
N PHE A 151 10.20 2.14 -2.19
CA PHE A 151 8.76 2.30 -2.17
C PHE A 151 8.03 1.01 -1.77
N CYS A 152 6.81 1.19 -1.27
CA CYS A 152 5.78 0.17 -1.17
C CYS A 152 4.57 0.65 -1.97
N VAL A 153 4.25 -0.04 -3.07
CA VAL A 153 3.16 0.36 -3.98
C VAL A 153 1.87 -0.36 -3.63
N VAL A 154 0.84 0.40 -3.26
CA VAL A 154 -0.51 -0.10 -2.95
C VAL A 154 -1.54 0.66 -3.78
N GLY A 155 -2.18 -0.04 -4.72
CA GLY A 155 -3.04 0.59 -5.72
C GLY A 155 -2.25 1.65 -6.51
N ASN A 156 -2.82 2.86 -6.60
CA ASN A 156 -2.23 4.00 -7.29
C ASN A 156 -1.33 4.87 -6.39
N SER A 157 -0.98 4.39 -5.19
CA SER A 157 -0.09 5.09 -4.25
C SER A 157 1.24 4.37 -4.09
N ALA A 158 2.34 5.12 -4.16
CA ALA A 158 3.67 4.66 -3.79
C ALA A 158 4.10 5.31 -2.47
N TYR A 159 4.14 4.53 -1.39
CA TYR A 159 4.57 5.00 -0.07
C TYR A 159 6.08 4.88 0.05
N GLU A 160 6.76 5.96 0.42
CA GLU A 160 8.21 5.96 0.63
C GLU A 160 8.52 5.27 1.96
N ILE A 161 9.49 4.35 1.93
CA ILE A 161 10.00 3.69 3.12
C ILE A 161 10.86 4.71 3.86
N PRO A 162 10.56 5.02 5.13
CA PRO A 162 11.35 5.96 5.92
C PRO A 162 12.80 5.50 6.06
N ALA A 163 13.77 6.39 5.87
CA ALA A 163 15.20 6.06 5.99
C ALA A 163 15.64 5.69 7.42
N ARG A 164 14.87 6.09 8.44
CA ARG A 164 15.11 5.77 9.86
C ARG A 164 13.88 5.13 10.49
N SER A 165 12.83 5.92 10.67
CA SER A 165 11.53 5.48 11.17
C SER A 165 10.45 6.41 10.63
N GLY A 166 9.25 5.88 10.43
CA GLY A 166 8.10 6.70 10.10
C GLY A 166 7.62 7.49 11.31
N VAL A 167 6.55 8.28 11.13
CA VAL A 167 5.95 8.99 12.25
C VAL A 167 5.32 7.97 13.19
N ASN A 168 5.77 7.91 14.44
CA ASN A 168 5.31 6.94 15.44
C ASN A 168 3.82 7.13 15.75
N LEU A 169 2.98 6.15 15.39
CA LEU A 169 1.56 6.10 15.72
C LEU A 169 1.27 5.24 16.95
N LYS A 170 2.29 4.92 17.78
CA LYS A 170 2.21 3.99 18.92
C LYS A 170 1.79 2.57 18.51
N LEU A 171 1.74 1.64 19.47
CA LEU A 171 1.30 0.24 19.26
C LEU A 171 2.08 -0.49 18.15
N GLY A 172 3.35 -0.12 17.94
CA GLY A 172 4.20 -0.71 16.88
C GLY A 172 3.79 -0.34 15.47
N VAL A 173 3.08 0.77 15.31
CA VAL A 173 2.61 1.31 14.02
C VAL A 173 3.31 2.63 13.73
N GLU A 174 3.58 2.89 12.46
CA GLU A 174 4.09 4.15 11.97
C GLU A 174 3.36 4.62 10.72
N LEU A 175 3.33 5.94 10.49
CA LEU A 175 2.73 6.55 9.31
C LEU A 175 3.80 6.75 8.25
N TRP A 176 3.53 6.27 7.04
CA TRP A 176 4.35 6.53 5.86
C TRP A 176 3.65 7.53 4.96
N ARG A 177 4.43 8.44 4.39
CA ARG A 177 3.98 9.37 3.34
C ARG A 177 4.19 8.71 1.98
N GLY A 178 3.31 9.00 1.04
CA GLY A 178 3.38 8.50 -0.31
C GLY A 178 2.84 9.48 -1.34
N LEU A 179 3.02 9.09 -2.59
CA LEU A 179 2.54 9.80 -3.76
C LEU A 179 1.40 9.00 -4.39
N PHE A 180 0.22 9.60 -4.47
CA PHE A 180 -0.90 9.11 -5.27
C PHE A 180 -0.77 9.68 -6.69
N THR A 181 -0.89 8.81 -7.70
CA THR A 181 -0.90 9.21 -9.11
C THR A 181 -2.04 8.56 -9.85
N SER A 182 -2.87 9.32 -10.56
CA SER A 182 -3.89 8.75 -11.44
C SER A 182 -4.10 9.58 -12.70
N ALA A 183 -4.09 8.91 -13.85
CA ALA A 183 -4.42 9.47 -15.14
C ALA A 183 -5.91 9.86 -15.21
N ARG A 184 -6.17 10.98 -15.86
CA ARG A 184 -7.50 11.58 -16.04
C ARG A 184 -7.52 12.35 -17.35
N VAL A 185 -8.71 12.57 -17.89
CA VAL A 185 -8.93 13.43 -19.04
C VAL A 185 -9.53 14.76 -18.57
N GLY A 186 -8.88 15.85 -18.93
CA GLY A 186 -9.28 17.21 -18.61
C GLY A 186 -10.08 17.88 -19.71
N GLU A 187 -10.36 19.17 -19.49
CA GLU A 187 -10.98 20.03 -20.49
C GLU A 187 -10.20 20.01 -21.81
N GLY A 188 -10.94 19.95 -22.92
CA GLY A 188 -10.38 19.81 -24.27
C GLY A 188 -9.76 18.44 -24.52
N TYR A 189 -10.12 17.42 -23.74
CA TYR A 189 -9.61 16.05 -23.84
C TYR A 189 -8.11 15.92 -23.62
N ARG A 190 -7.55 16.83 -22.82
CA ARG A 190 -6.14 16.84 -22.47
C ARG A 190 -5.87 15.73 -21.46
N PRO A 191 -4.93 14.81 -21.71
CA PRO A 191 -4.54 13.84 -20.70
C PRO A 191 -3.78 14.54 -19.58
N MET A 192 -4.18 14.28 -18.34
CA MET A 192 -3.61 14.85 -17.13
C MET A 192 -3.32 13.75 -16.12
N VAL A 193 -2.44 14.04 -15.18
CA VAL A 193 -2.16 13.19 -14.03
C VAL A 193 -2.53 13.95 -12.78
N ASN A 194 -3.48 13.41 -12.01
CA ASN A 194 -3.76 13.85 -10.66
C ASN A 194 -2.62 13.38 -9.75
N ILE A 195 -1.92 14.33 -9.12
CA ILE A 195 -0.81 14.11 -8.20
C ILE A 195 -1.23 14.58 -6.81
N ASP A 196 -1.25 13.67 -5.85
CA ASP A 196 -1.62 14.04 -4.48
C ASP A 196 -0.73 13.35 -3.44
N VAL A 197 -0.58 13.99 -2.28
CA VAL A 197 0.09 13.39 -1.13
C VAL A 197 -0.87 12.43 -0.44
N SER A 198 -0.42 11.20 -0.25
CA SER A 198 -1.14 10.14 0.44
C SER A 198 -0.40 9.73 1.71
N HIS A 199 -1.12 9.17 2.67
CA HIS A 199 -0.55 8.63 3.89
C HIS A 199 -1.19 7.27 4.20
N ALA A 200 -0.39 6.33 4.68
CA ALA A 200 -0.89 5.04 5.14
C ALA A 200 -0.10 4.55 6.34
N ALA A 201 -0.79 3.87 7.26
CA ALA A 201 -0.17 3.26 8.41
C ALA A 201 0.47 1.92 8.02
N PHE A 202 1.65 1.65 8.57
CA PHE A 202 2.42 0.42 8.41
C PHE A 202 2.85 -0.10 9.78
N TYR A 203 3.00 -1.41 9.91
CA TYR A 203 3.70 -1.97 11.07
C TYR A 203 5.16 -1.53 11.01
N ARG A 204 5.69 -1.01 12.12
CA ARG A 204 7.09 -0.62 12.22
C ARG A 204 8.00 -1.86 12.10
N PRO A 205 9.05 -1.84 11.26
CA PRO A 205 10.10 -2.86 11.29
C PRO A 205 10.84 -2.83 12.64
N GLN A 206 10.66 -3.88 13.46
CA GLN A 206 11.30 -4.02 14.77
C GLN A 206 11.30 -5.48 15.25
N SER A 207 12.02 -5.79 16.33
CA SER A 207 11.91 -7.09 16.99
C SER A 207 10.50 -7.29 17.54
N VAL A 208 10.03 -8.54 17.61
CA VAL A 208 8.73 -8.84 18.22
C VAL A 208 8.72 -8.51 19.71
N LEU A 209 9.87 -8.58 20.40
CA LEU A 209 10.01 -8.09 21.78
C LEU A 209 9.67 -6.60 21.88
N ASN A 210 10.24 -5.74 21.02
CA ASN A 210 9.90 -4.32 20.97
C ASN A 210 8.42 -4.09 20.64
N TYR A 211 7.88 -4.86 19.69
CA TYR A 211 6.44 -4.80 19.35
C TYR A 211 5.54 -5.17 20.54
N ILE A 212 5.90 -6.18 21.33
CA ILE A 212 5.18 -6.56 22.56
C ILE A 212 5.19 -5.39 23.55
N CYS A 213 6.35 -4.78 23.80
CA CYS A 213 6.45 -3.61 24.66
C CYS A 213 5.58 -2.45 24.15
N ASP A 214 5.64 -2.13 22.85
CA ASP A 214 4.82 -1.10 22.22
C ASP A 214 3.31 -1.36 22.41
N VAL A 215 2.86 -2.61 22.25
CA VAL A 215 1.46 -2.99 22.41
C VAL A 215 1.01 -2.88 23.87
N LEU A 216 1.82 -3.36 24.83
CA LEU A 216 1.50 -3.29 26.26
C LEU A 216 1.55 -1.87 26.82
N ASN A 217 2.41 -1.01 26.27
CA ASN A 217 2.47 0.40 26.62
C ASN A 217 1.28 1.21 26.07
N ALA A 218 0.66 0.76 24.97
CA ALA A 218 -0.41 1.48 24.28
C ALA A 218 -0.01 2.94 23.95
N ASP A 219 -0.78 3.91 24.45
CA ASP A 219 -0.52 5.36 24.31
C ASP A 219 0.11 5.97 25.57
N ARG A 220 0.45 5.17 26.58
CA ARG A 220 1.01 5.64 27.85
C ARG A 220 2.32 6.42 27.63
N SER A 221 2.46 7.51 28.38
CA SER A 221 3.69 8.31 28.48
C SER A 221 3.90 8.71 29.95
N PRO A 222 4.97 8.26 30.63
CA PRO A 222 6.07 7.44 30.13
C PRO A 222 5.69 5.96 29.90
N PRO A 223 6.44 5.22 29.05
CA PRO A 223 6.22 3.79 28.85
C PRO A 223 6.47 2.98 30.14
N ARG A 224 5.68 1.93 30.35
CA ARG A 224 5.81 0.99 31.49
C ARG A 224 6.77 -0.16 31.19
N TYR A 225 6.83 -0.63 29.95
CA TYR A 225 7.63 -1.77 29.51
C TYR A 225 8.73 -1.31 28.55
N SER A 226 9.96 -1.79 28.76
CA SER A 226 11.09 -1.68 27.83
C SER A 226 11.73 -3.06 27.61
N VAL A 227 12.33 -3.28 26.45
CA VAL A 227 13.05 -4.53 26.16
C VAL A 227 14.25 -4.72 27.10
N ASP A 228 14.88 -3.64 27.56
CA ASP A 228 16.01 -3.69 28.50
C ASP A 228 15.62 -4.22 29.89
N GLN A 229 14.32 -4.20 30.22
CA GLN A 229 13.79 -4.71 31.48
C GLN A 229 13.44 -6.21 31.42
N ILE A 230 13.50 -6.84 30.23
CA ILE A 230 13.17 -8.25 30.06
C ILE A 230 14.32 -9.10 30.59
N GLN A 231 14.02 -9.97 31.55
CA GLN A 231 14.92 -10.93 32.17
C GLN A 231 14.56 -12.36 31.75
N SER A 232 15.44 -13.31 32.02
CA SER A 232 15.24 -14.73 31.67
C SER A 232 14.00 -15.35 32.34
N ASN A 233 13.61 -14.82 33.51
CA ASN A 233 12.46 -15.25 34.29
C ASN A 233 11.18 -14.44 34.01
N THR A 234 11.22 -13.42 33.15
CA THR A 234 10.06 -12.58 32.82
C THR A 234 8.96 -13.44 32.18
N ARG A 235 7.77 -13.38 32.77
CA ARG A 235 6.55 -14.05 32.29
C ARG A 235 5.42 -13.03 32.22
N LEU A 236 4.71 -13.02 31.10
CA LEU A 236 3.50 -12.22 30.94
C LEU A 236 2.34 -12.86 31.69
N SER A 237 1.51 -12.04 32.32
CA SER A 237 0.23 -12.43 32.91
C SER A 237 -0.78 -12.85 31.82
N ASP A 238 -1.83 -13.57 32.21
CA ASP A 238 -2.89 -14.01 31.28
C ASP A 238 -3.59 -12.83 30.59
N GLY A 239 -3.74 -11.70 31.30
CA GLY A 239 -4.28 -10.46 30.74
C GLY A 239 -3.39 -9.88 29.64
N GLU A 240 -2.08 -9.82 29.88
CA GLU A 240 -1.09 -9.36 28.90
C GLU A 240 -1.03 -10.31 27.69
N LEU A 241 -1.04 -11.63 27.92
CA LEU A 241 -1.08 -12.63 26.85
C LEU A 241 -2.32 -12.47 25.96
N LYS A 242 -3.49 -12.16 26.55
CA LYS A 242 -4.73 -11.91 25.79
C LYS A 242 -4.63 -10.64 24.92
N ILE A 243 -4.00 -9.58 25.43
CA ILE A 243 -3.76 -8.34 24.68
C ILE A 243 -2.80 -8.62 23.51
N ILE A 244 -1.64 -9.24 23.78
CA ILE A 244 -0.65 -9.57 22.75
C ILE A 244 -1.22 -10.53 21.72
N GLY A 245 -1.93 -11.58 22.14
CA GLY A 245 -2.53 -12.57 21.25
C GLY A 245 -3.46 -11.95 20.21
N ARG A 246 -4.24 -10.91 20.59
CA ARG A 246 -5.04 -10.13 19.64
C ARG A 246 -4.18 -9.30 18.69
N ALA A 247 -3.15 -8.64 19.21
CA ALA A 247 -2.30 -7.74 18.44
C ALA A 247 -1.40 -8.47 17.42
N VAL A 248 -0.92 -9.68 17.72
CA VAL A 248 -0.06 -10.46 16.81
C VAL A 248 -0.84 -11.26 15.78
N LYS A 249 -2.14 -11.48 15.97
CA LYS A 249 -2.95 -12.28 15.04
C LYS A 249 -3.00 -11.64 13.64
N GLY A 250 -2.50 -12.35 12.64
CA GLY A 250 -2.38 -11.90 11.26
C GLY A 250 -1.12 -11.06 10.96
N LEU A 251 -0.30 -10.76 11.96
CA LEU A 251 1.02 -10.16 11.77
C LEU A 251 1.90 -11.12 10.97
N ARG A 252 2.75 -10.57 10.10
CA ARG A 252 3.79 -11.36 9.43
C ARG A 252 5.10 -11.11 10.14
N VAL A 253 5.85 -12.17 10.43
CA VAL A 253 7.17 -12.07 11.06
C VAL A 253 8.21 -12.80 10.24
N THR A 254 9.45 -12.32 10.28
CA THR A 254 10.63 -13.06 9.82
C THR A 254 11.35 -13.65 11.04
N VAL A 255 12.27 -14.58 10.80
CA VAL A 255 13.03 -15.25 11.86
C VAL A 255 14.51 -14.92 11.78
N THR A 256 15.19 -14.85 12.93
CA THR A 256 16.61 -14.47 13.02
C THR A 256 17.55 -15.65 13.31
N HIS A 257 17.04 -16.76 13.84
CA HIS A 257 17.84 -17.96 14.18
C HIS A 257 18.35 -18.75 12.96
N ARG A 258 17.95 -18.38 11.73
CA ARG A 258 18.40 -19.00 10.48
C ARG A 258 18.42 -18.00 9.33
N PRO A 259 19.28 -18.17 8.31
CA PRO A 259 19.35 -17.28 7.16
C PRO A 259 18.15 -17.50 6.21
N CYS A 260 16.98 -16.97 6.57
CA CYS A 260 15.75 -17.15 5.81
C CYS A 260 14.93 -15.87 5.75
N LYS A 261 14.51 -15.46 4.54
CA LYS A 261 13.63 -14.30 4.32
C LYS A 261 12.13 -14.64 4.34
N ALA A 262 11.79 -15.89 4.67
CA ALA A 262 10.39 -16.31 4.72
C ALA A 262 9.64 -15.59 5.84
N GLN A 263 8.42 -15.18 5.53
CA GLN A 263 7.49 -14.51 6.40
C GLN A 263 6.44 -15.51 6.90
N TYR A 264 6.31 -15.60 8.21
CA TYR A 264 5.33 -16.44 8.90
C TYR A 264 4.13 -15.58 9.28
N ARG A 265 2.94 -15.94 8.79
CA ARG A 265 1.69 -15.33 9.25
C ARG A 265 1.31 -15.94 10.59
N ILE A 266 1.25 -15.10 11.62
CA ILE A 266 0.91 -15.53 12.97
C ILE A 266 -0.59 -15.75 13.09
N ILE A 267 -0.98 -16.89 13.66
CA ILE A 267 -2.39 -17.28 13.90
C ILE A 267 -2.80 -17.11 15.36
N GLY A 268 -1.82 -17.05 16.26
CA GLY A 268 -2.04 -16.90 17.70
C GLY A 268 -0.73 -16.81 18.49
N ILE A 269 -0.86 -16.94 19.81
CA ILE A 269 0.23 -16.99 20.77
C ILE A 269 0.01 -18.18 21.69
N ALA A 270 1.08 -18.82 22.14
CA ALA A 270 1.01 -19.94 23.08
C ALA A 270 1.72 -19.61 24.40
N ALA A 271 1.76 -20.59 25.30
CA ALA A 271 2.46 -20.47 26.58
C ALA A 271 3.96 -20.18 26.39
N ASP A 272 4.67 -19.98 27.48
CA ASP A 272 6.10 -19.71 27.42
C ASP A 272 6.91 -20.84 26.76
N ALA A 273 8.04 -20.50 26.15
CA ALA A 273 8.85 -21.43 25.37
C ALA A 273 9.36 -22.63 26.20
N SER A 274 9.50 -22.47 27.52
CA SER A 274 9.89 -23.54 28.45
C SER A 274 8.77 -24.54 28.76
N ARG A 275 7.51 -24.21 28.44
CA ARG A 275 6.34 -25.08 28.70
C ARG A 275 5.65 -25.54 27.42
N GLN A 276 5.79 -24.81 26.32
CA GLN A 276 5.18 -25.21 25.06
C GLN A 276 5.89 -26.43 24.49
N VAL A 277 5.22 -27.57 24.49
CA VAL A 277 5.70 -28.83 23.90
C VAL A 277 5.21 -28.97 22.46
N PHE A 278 6.01 -29.62 21.62
CA PHE A 278 5.61 -30.08 20.29
C PHE A 278 6.28 -31.41 19.96
N THR A 279 5.63 -32.20 19.10
CA THR A 279 6.14 -33.51 18.68
C THR A 279 7.02 -33.36 17.42
N LEU A 280 8.24 -33.87 17.50
CA LEU A 280 9.17 -34.00 16.38
C LEU A 280 8.71 -35.10 15.40
N ARG A 281 9.36 -35.15 14.23
CA ARG A 281 9.05 -36.17 13.20
C ARG A 281 9.37 -37.60 13.65
N ASP A 282 10.30 -37.75 14.57
CA ASP A 282 10.71 -39.02 15.17
C ASP A 282 9.83 -39.42 16.37
N GLY A 283 8.78 -38.63 16.67
CA GLY A 283 7.85 -38.89 17.77
C GLY A 283 8.28 -38.34 19.13
N ARG A 284 9.50 -37.80 19.27
CA ARG A 284 9.94 -37.19 20.54
C ARG A 284 9.16 -35.91 20.83
N GLU A 285 8.75 -35.76 22.08
CA GLU A 285 8.16 -34.52 22.59
C GLU A 285 9.24 -33.68 23.26
N LEU A 286 9.41 -32.44 22.80
CA LEU A 286 10.36 -31.49 23.38
C LEU A 286 9.66 -30.15 23.61
N THR A 287 10.13 -29.42 24.63
CA THR A 287 9.74 -28.02 24.76
C THR A 287 10.38 -27.20 23.63
N VAL A 288 9.78 -26.08 23.26
CA VAL A 288 10.38 -25.16 22.30
C VAL A 288 11.75 -24.69 22.79
N ALA A 289 11.91 -24.43 24.09
CA ALA A 289 13.20 -24.04 24.67
C ALA A 289 14.27 -25.14 24.52
N ASP A 290 13.93 -26.40 24.78
CA ASP A 290 14.87 -27.52 24.65
C ASP A 290 15.28 -27.74 23.20
N TYR A 291 14.32 -27.71 22.27
CA TYR A 291 14.61 -27.80 20.84
C TYR A 291 15.55 -26.69 20.36
N PHE A 292 15.35 -25.45 20.80
CA PHE A 292 16.25 -24.34 20.45
C PHE A 292 17.64 -24.49 21.06
N ARG A 293 17.75 -25.02 22.27
CA ARG A 293 19.03 -25.34 22.90
C ARG A 293 19.79 -26.42 22.15
N GLU A 294 19.10 -27.47 21.68
CA GLU A 294 19.71 -28.59 20.95
C GLU A 294 20.05 -28.25 19.49
N SER A 295 19.18 -27.51 18.80
CA SER A 295 19.29 -27.29 17.35
C SER A 295 19.90 -25.95 16.95
N TYR A 296 19.88 -24.95 17.84
CA TYR A 296 20.31 -23.59 17.55
C TYR A 296 21.09 -23.01 18.75
N VAL A 297 20.62 -21.90 19.32
CA VAL A 297 21.20 -21.23 20.49
C VAL A 297 20.17 -21.26 21.62
N ALA A 298 20.64 -21.43 22.85
CA ALA A 298 19.80 -21.37 24.04
C ALA A 298 19.07 -20.02 24.13
N LEU A 299 17.76 -20.08 24.38
CA LEU A 299 16.88 -18.93 24.51
C LEU A 299 17.29 -18.06 25.71
N ARG A 300 17.39 -16.74 25.51
CA ARG A 300 17.67 -15.79 26.62
C ARG A 300 16.44 -15.58 27.48
N TYR A 301 15.25 -15.67 26.89
CA TYR A 301 13.98 -15.37 27.54
C TYR A 301 13.01 -16.56 27.45
N PRO A 302 13.37 -17.74 28.01
CA PRO A 302 12.57 -18.97 27.83
C PRO A 302 11.18 -18.88 28.48
N ARG A 303 10.96 -17.96 29.42
CA ARG A 303 9.65 -17.69 30.05
C ARG A 303 8.76 -16.69 29.29
N MET A 304 9.25 -16.13 28.18
CA MET A 304 8.43 -15.33 27.26
C MET A 304 7.60 -16.24 26.33
N PRO A 305 6.44 -15.78 25.85
CA PRO A 305 5.56 -16.57 25.02
C PRO A 305 6.18 -16.93 23.66
N VAL A 306 5.61 -17.94 22.99
CA VAL A 306 5.92 -18.28 21.60
C VAL A 306 4.79 -17.83 20.68
N LEU A 307 5.15 -17.33 19.49
CA LEU A 307 4.21 -17.08 18.41
C LEU A 307 3.82 -18.41 17.75
N GLN A 308 2.54 -18.57 17.42
CA GLN A 308 2.05 -19.71 16.65
C GLN A 308 1.82 -19.29 15.20
N ALA A 309 2.43 -20.01 14.26
CA ALA A 309 2.27 -19.88 12.82
C ALA A 309 1.87 -21.23 12.19
N GLY A 310 1.64 -21.24 10.88
CA GLY A 310 1.23 -22.46 10.15
C GLY A 310 -0.28 -22.70 10.21
N SER A 311 -0.69 -23.97 10.14
CA SER A 311 -2.09 -24.37 10.31
C SER A 311 -2.31 -24.94 11.71
N LYS A 312 -3.57 -25.03 12.16
CA LYS A 312 -3.89 -25.67 13.45
C LYS A 312 -3.31 -27.09 13.54
N ASN A 313 -3.39 -27.85 12.44
CA ASN A 313 -2.92 -29.24 12.35
C ASN A 313 -1.40 -29.36 12.18
N ARG A 314 -0.72 -28.26 11.80
CA ARG A 314 0.73 -28.24 11.56
C ARG A 314 1.31 -26.92 12.08
N SER A 315 1.17 -26.76 13.39
CA SER A 315 1.57 -25.55 14.10
C SER A 315 3.10 -25.42 14.11
N ILE A 316 3.57 -24.19 13.94
CA ILE A 316 4.97 -23.81 14.05
C ILE A 316 5.06 -22.84 15.23
N TYR A 317 5.85 -23.18 16.24
CA TYR A 317 6.07 -22.32 17.40
C TYR A 317 7.41 -21.58 17.26
N LEU A 318 7.36 -20.26 17.37
CA LEU A 318 8.51 -19.38 17.21
C LEU A 318 8.68 -18.53 18.48
N PRO A 319 9.77 -18.69 19.24
CA PRO A 319 10.07 -17.80 20.36
C PRO A 319 10.10 -16.34 19.91
N VAL A 320 9.48 -15.45 20.70
CA VAL A 320 9.39 -14.03 20.34
C VAL A 320 10.75 -13.35 20.19
N GLU A 321 11.78 -13.85 20.86
CA GLU A 321 13.15 -13.31 20.78
C GLU A 321 13.85 -13.58 19.45
N VAL A 322 13.37 -14.58 18.68
CA VAL A 322 13.94 -14.93 17.38
C VAL A 322 13.09 -14.43 16.21
N CYS A 323 12.19 -13.47 16.46
CA CYS A 323 11.26 -12.95 15.47
C CYS A 323 11.37 -11.42 15.31
N ASN A 324 11.30 -10.98 14.05
CA ASN A 324 11.17 -9.58 13.68
C ASN A 324 9.86 -9.36 12.93
N VAL A 325 9.18 -8.23 13.18
CA VAL A 325 8.02 -7.79 12.39
C VAL A 325 8.45 -7.60 10.94
N ALA A 326 7.71 -8.23 10.01
CA ALA A 326 8.04 -8.17 8.60
C ALA A 326 7.85 -6.76 8.02
N GLU A 327 8.80 -6.34 7.19
CA GLU A 327 8.75 -5.05 6.50
C GLU A 327 7.59 -4.94 5.50
N LYS A 328 7.27 -3.70 5.12
CA LYS A 328 6.25 -3.35 4.10
C LYS A 328 4.88 -3.98 4.38
N GLN A 329 4.50 -4.13 5.65
CA GLN A 329 3.18 -4.63 6.04
C GLN A 329 2.24 -3.46 6.39
N ARG A 330 1.25 -3.22 5.53
CA ARG A 330 0.23 -2.20 5.77
C ARG A 330 -0.58 -2.53 7.03
N TYR A 331 -0.78 -1.52 7.86
CA TYR A 331 -1.73 -1.51 8.97
C TYR A 331 -3.05 -0.92 8.47
N GLY A 332 -4.10 -1.74 8.42
CA GLY A 332 -5.38 -1.33 7.84
C GLY A 332 -6.00 -0.16 8.61
N ALA A 333 -6.58 0.82 7.90
CA ALA A 333 -7.17 2.01 8.51
C ALA A 333 -8.25 1.67 9.56
N GLY A 334 -9.08 0.65 9.30
CA GLY A 334 -10.10 0.17 10.25
C GLY A 334 -9.55 -0.51 11.50
N LYS A 335 -8.22 -0.71 11.63
CA LYS A 335 -7.58 -1.20 12.85
C LYS A 335 -7.06 -0.08 13.75
N LEU A 336 -6.98 1.16 13.26
CA LEU A 336 -6.46 2.28 14.04
C LEU A 336 -7.37 2.58 15.22
N THR A 337 -6.79 2.80 16.40
CA THR A 337 -7.56 3.28 17.56
C THR A 337 -7.92 4.76 17.38
N GLY A 338 -8.88 5.27 18.16
CA GLY A 338 -9.25 6.70 18.11
C GLY A 338 -8.07 7.65 18.37
N PHE A 339 -7.15 7.25 19.28
CA PHE A 339 -5.90 7.96 19.52
C PHE A 339 -5.00 7.97 18.28
N GLN A 340 -4.79 6.81 17.64
CA GLN A 340 -3.96 6.73 16.43
C GLN A 340 -4.58 7.52 15.27
N THR A 341 -5.89 7.45 15.09
CA THR A 341 -6.62 8.24 14.09
C THR A 341 -6.41 9.74 14.32
N THR A 342 -6.45 10.20 15.57
CA THR A 342 -6.16 11.61 15.93
C THR A 342 -4.72 11.98 15.58
N LEU A 343 -3.74 11.12 15.85
CA LEU A 343 -2.35 11.34 15.45
C LEU A 343 -2.20 11.41 13.93
N VAL A 344 -2.84 10.51 13.18
CA VAL A 344 -2.83 10.54 11.71
C VAL A 344 -3.42 11.86 11.20
N ILE A 345 -4.57 12.29 11.72
CA ILE A 345 -5.20 13.56 11.32
C ILE A 345 -4.25 14.73 11.57
N ARG A 346 -3.65 14.82 12.76
CA ARG A 346 -2.69 15.88 13.09
C ARG A 346 -1.46 15.90 12.18
N GLN A 347 -0.97 14.73 11.77
CA GLN A 347 0.21 14.60 10.92
C GLN A 347 -0.08 14.86 9.44
N CYS A 348 -1.32 14.59 9.00
CA CYS A 348 -1.76 14.80 7.63
C CYS A 348 -2.39 16.18 7.40
N ALA A 349 -2.81 16.88 8.46
CA ALA A 349 -3.42 18.19 8.37
C ALA A 349 -2.37 19.24 7.94
N MET A 350 -2.65 19.91 6.83
CA MET A 350 -1.80 20.95 6.26
C MET A 350 -2.67 21.91 5.44
N ASP A 351 -2.24 23.16 5.35
CA ASP A 351 -2.88 24.15 4.48
C ASP A 351 -2.70 23.79 2.99
N ALA A 352 -3.56 24.34 2.13
CA ALA A 352 -3.58 23.98 0.70
C ALA A 352 -2.26 24.33 -0.04
N PRO A 353 -1.65 25.52 0.12
CA PRO A 353 -0.33 25.81 -0.46
C PRO A 353 0.76 24.82 -0.03
N THR A 354 0.82 24.48 1.26
CA THR A 354 1.77 23.49 1.78
C THR A 354 1.53 22.11 1.18
N ARG A 355 0.26 21.69 1.04
CA ARG A 355 -0.09 20.43 0.38
C ARG A 355 0.41 20.37 -1.06
N LEU A 356 0.15 21.42 -1.86
CA LEU A 356 0.59 21.48 -3.25
C LEU A 356 2.13 21.41 -3.38
N ARG A 357 2.86 22.14 -2.52
CA ARG A 357 4.33 22.04 -2.47
C ARG A 357 4.79 20.62 -2.15
N MET A 358 4.16 19.95 -1.19
CA MET A 358 4.48 18.57 -0.83
C MET A 358 4.17 17.58 -1.96
N CYS A 359 3.10 17.78 -2.72
CA CYS A 359 2.80 16.98 -3.91
C CYS A 359 3.92 17.07 -4.94
N MET A 360 4.43 18.29 -5.23
CA MET A 360 5.56 18.49 -6.13
C MET A 360 6.87 17.88 -5.60
N GLU A 361 7.17 18.08 -4.31
CA GLU A 361 8.34 17.46 -3.68
C GLU A 361 8.30 15.92 -3.81
N MET A 362 7.12 15.32 -3.58
CA MET A 362 6.95 13.88 -3.70
C MET A 362 7.07 13.39 -5.15
N MET A 363 6.54 14.15 -6.12
CA MET A 363 6.73 13.87 -7.55
C MET A 363 8.21 13.86 -7.94
N HIS A 364 8.97 14.85 -7.46
CA HIS A 364 10.41 14.96 -7.69
C HIS A 364 11.19 13.81 -7.03
N ARG A 365 10.88 13.48 -5.77
CA ARG A 365 11.49 12.34 -5.05
C ARG A 365 11.19 10.99 -5.69
N ALA A 366 9.99 10.83 -6.27
CA ALA A 366 9.63 9.68 -7.10
C ALA A 366 10.36 9.67 -8.45
N ASN A 367 10.97 10.79 -8.85
CA ASN A 367 11.64 11.03 -10.13
C ASN A 367 10.73 10.70 -11.33
N LEU A 368 9.45 11.06 -11.23
CA LEU A 368 8.49 10.85 -12.33
C LEU A 368 8.90 11.61 -13.60
N GLU A 369 9.53 12.77 -13.43
CA GLU A 369 10.05 13.61 -14.52
C GLU A 369 11.15 12.95 -15.36
N ASN A 370 11.76 11.87 -14.85
CA ASN A 370 12.78 11.10 -15.54
C ASN A 370 12.43 9.61 -15.56
N ASP A 371 11.15 9.25 -15.53
CA ASP A 371 10.70 7.87 -15.57
C ASP A 371 11.04 7.23 -16.94
N GLU A 372 11.83 6.16 -16.91
CA GLU A 372 12.27 5.44 -18.10
C GLU A 372 11.11 4.78 -18.84
N PHE A 373 10.06 4.34 -18.13
CA PHE A 373 8.87 3.76 -18.75
C PHE A 373 8.05 4.83 -19.47
N LEU A 374 7.83 6.00 -18.86
CA LEU A 374 7.14 7.10 -19.54
C LEU A 374 7.87 7.45 -20.84
N LYS A 375 9.20 7.66 -20.77
CA LYS A 375 10.02 8.00 -21.93
C LYS A 375 9.95 6.93 -23.02
N GLU A 376 10.09 5.65 -22.66
CA GLU A 376 10.04 4.58 -23.65
C GLU A 376 8.68 4.52 -24.36
N PHE A 377 7.57 4.74 -23.64
CA PHE A 377 6.22 4.83 -24.21
C PHE A 377 5.92 6.15 -24.95
N GLY A 378 6.87 7.10 -24.99
CA GLY A 378 6.71 8.39 -25.70
C GLY A 378 5.93 9.45 -24.92
N LEU A 379 5.89 9.31 -23.60
CA LEU A 379 5.19 10.16 -22.65
C LEU A 379 6.18 10.90 -21.74
N ASP A 380 5.79 12.09 -21.29
CA ASP A 380 6.47 12.87 -20.26
C ASP A 380 5.42 13.52 -19.35
N ILE A 381 5.84 14.07 -18.21
CA ILE A 381 4.94 14.73 -17.25
C ILE A 381 5.33 16.20 -17.07
N ALA A 382 4.34 17.09 -17.01
CA ALA A 382 4.60 18.49 -16.72
C ALA A 382 5.17 18.65 -15.29
N ARG A 383 6.04 19.66 -15.13
CA ARG A 383 6.74 19.96 -13.86
C ARG A 383 6.04 21.05 -13.04
N THR A 384 4.91 21.53 -13.53
CA THR A 384 4.10 22.59 -12.93
C THR A 384 2.64 22.17 -12.92
N PHE A 385 1.91 22.59 -11.90
CA PHE A 385 0.48 22.34 -11.82
C PHE A 385 -0.28 23.13 -12.88
N VAL A 386 -1.42 22.59 -13.29
CA VAL A 386 -2.35 23.27 -14.19
C VAL A 386 -3.08 24.36 -13.42
N GLU A 387 -2.96 25.59 -13.91
CA GLU A 387 -3.77 26.72 -13.49
C GLU A 387 -5.12 26.68 -14.20
N VAL A 388 -6.19 26.86 -13.43
CA VAL A 388 -7.56 26.86 -13.94
C VAL A 388 -8.33 28.09 -13.45
N PRO A 389 -9.13 28.73 -14.30
CA PRO A 389 -10.07 29.75 -13.87
C PRO A 389 -11.13 29.13 -12.96
N GLY A 390 -11.38 29.80 -11.82
CA GLY A 390 -12.45 29.44 -10.89
C GLY A 390 -13.49 30.54 -10.83
N ARG A 391 -14.69 30.20 -10.34
CA ARG A 391 -15.73 31.18 -10.03
C ARG A 391 -16.22 30.94 -8.60
N VAL A 392 -16.28 31.99 -7.79
CA VAL A 392 -16.93 31.96 -6.48
C VAL A 392 -18.38 32.37 -6.71
N LEU A 393 -19.31 31.41 -6.59
CA LEU A 393 -20.73 31.70 -6.76
C LEU A 393 -21.25 32.49 -5.54
N PRO A 394 -22.13 33.48 -5.73
CA PRO A 394 -22.75 34.18 -4.61
C PRO A 394 -23.56 33.17 -3.76
N PRO A 395 -23.44 33.20 -2.42
CA PRO A 395 -24.22 32.31 -1.58
C PRO A 395 -25.72 32.64 -1.68
N PRO A 396 -26.62 31.64 -1.60
CA PRO A 396 -28.04 31.92 -1.52
C PRO A 396 -28.36 32.67 -0.22
N LYS A 397 -29.34 33.56 -0.29
CA LYS A 397 -29.89 34.22 0.90
C LYS A 397 -30.76 33.22 1.65
N LEU A 398 -30.63 33.18 2.98
CA LEU A 398 -31.39 32.27 3.82
C LEU A 398 -32.53 33.03 4.50
N GLU A 399 -33.75 32.58 4.27
CA GLU A 399 -34.93 33.18 4.90
C GLU A 399 -35.25 32.48 6.23
N TYR A 400 -35.36 33.29 7.27
CA TYR A 400 -35.71 32.91 8.64
C TYR A 400 -36.87 33.78 9.14
N LYS A 401 -37.33 33.52 10.36
CA LYS A 401 -38.31 34.35 11.05
C LYS A 401 -37.61 35.26 12.07
N ARG A 402 -38.10 36.49 12.26
CA ARG A 402 -37.71 37.40 13.36
C ARG A 402 -38.96 38.03 13.94
N GLY A 403 -39.45 37.49 15.05
CA GLY A 403 -40.78 37.84 15.55
C GLY A 403 -41.84 37.47 14.51
N ASN A 404 -42.72 38.40 14.14
CA ASN A 404 -43.75 38.16 13.13
C ASN A 404 -43.32 38.51 11.69
N ARG A 405 -42.02 38.70 11.43
CA ARG A 405 -41.50 39.09 10.12
C ARG A 405 -40.54 38.04 9.56
N SER A 406 -40.41 38.03 8.24
CA SER A 406 -39.28 37.38 7.58
C SER A 406 -37.99 38.14 7.86
N ALA A 407 -36.89 37.41 8.04
CA ALA A 407 -35.54 37.94 8.19
C ALA A 407 -34.60 37.18 7.26
N VAL A 408 -33.78 37.92 6.52
CA VAL A 408 -32.83 37.33 5.59
C VAL A 408 -31.44 37.33 6.21
N VAL A 409 -30.82 36.16 6.28
CA VAL A 409 -29.43 35.96 6.69
C VAL A 409 -28.61 35.69 5.44
N GLU A 410 -27.54 36.47 5.25
CA GLU A 410 -26.61 36.28 4.14
C GLU A 410 -25.39 35.50 4.62
N PRO A 411 -25.17 34.27 4.12
CA PRO A 411 -23.98 33.50 4.48
C PRO A 411 -22.70 34.24 4.05
N SER A 412 -21.67 34.17 4.89
CA SER A 412 -20.34 34.70 4.61
C SER A 412 -19.30 33.59 4.74
N ASN A 413 -18.46 33.44 3.71
CA ASN A 413 -17.44 32.38 3.62
C ASN A 413 -17.98 30.97 3.91
N GLY A 414 -19.20 30.68 3.43
CA GLY A 414 -19.85 29.38 3.62
C GLY A 414 -20.43 29.14 5.01
N THR A 415 -20.47 30.16 5.88
CA THR A 415 -21.01 30.07 7.24
C THR A 415 -22.08 31.12 7.50
N TRP A 416 -23.04 30.82 8.38
CA TRP A 416 -24.02 31.77 8.88
C TRP A 416 -24.33 31.45 10.35
N GLN A 417 -24.88 32.41 11.08
CA GLN A 417 -25.29 32.24 12.47
C GLN A 417 -26.75 32.62 12.61
N MET A 418 -27.48 31.92 13.46
CA MET A 418 -28.89 32.20 13.75
C MET A 418 -29.05 33.22 14.89
N ARG A 419 -28.12 34.17 15.04
CA ARG A 419 -28.30 35.23 16.04
C ARG A 419 -29.49 36.09 15.64
N ASP A 420 -30.38 36.34 16.60
CA ASP A 420 -31.56 37.19 16.45
C ASP A 420 -32.59 36.75 15.39
N VAL A 421 -32.53 35.49 14.95
CA VAL A 421 -33.51 34.88 14.06
C VAL A 421 -34.01 33.56 14.64
N GLN A 422 -35.20 33.15 14.22
CA GLN A 422 -35.92 31.94 14.61
C GLN A 422 -36.12 31.09 13.36
N PHE A 423 -36.32 29.78 13.54
CA PHE A 423 -36.74 28.91 12.44
C PHE A 423 -37.92 29.51 11.67
N PHE A 424 -37.89 29.43 10.33
CA PHE A 424 -38.96 29.94 9.46
C PHE A 424 -40.34 29.42 9.90
N GLN A 425 -40.42 28.11 10.17
CA GLN A 425 -41.51 27.45 10.87
C GLN A 425 -40.91 26.54 11.94
N GLY A 426 -40.97 26.97 13.21
CA GLY A 426 -40.60 26.12 14.34
C GLY A 426 -41.68 25.07 14.59
N GLY A 427 -41.27 23.83 14.88
CA GLY A 427 -42.18 22.82 15.41
C GLY A 427 -42.31 22.96 16.92
N ASP A 428 -43.50 22.70 17.45
CA ASP A 428 -43.74 22.69 18.89
C ASP A 428 -43.38 21.32 19.47
N CYS A 429 -42.36 21.27 20.32
CA CYS A 429 -42.00 20.06 21.05
C CYS A 429 -42.88 19.94 22.29
N LEU A 430 -44.02 19.24 22.16
CA LEU A 430 -45.00 19.10 23.23
C LEU A 430 -44.52 18.22 24.40
N ASN A 431 -43.65 17.24 24.13
CA ASN A 431 -43.05 16.36 25.14
C ASN A 431 -41.59 16.07 24.78
N PHE A 432 -40.69 16.25 25.73
CA PHE A 432 -39.31 15.76 25.68
C PHE A 432 -38.92 15.18 27.05
N SER A 433 -37.99 14.23 27.06
CA SER A 433 -37.44 13.61 28.28
C SER A 433 -35.94 13.82 28.35
#